data_AF-A0A5B0KEX4-F1
#
_entry.id   AF-A0A5B0KEX4-F1
#
_cell.length_a   1.000
_cell.length_b   1.000
_cell.length_c   1.000
_cell.angle_alpha   90.00
_cell.angle_beta   90.00
_cell.angle_gamma   90.00
#
_symmetry.space_group_name_H-M   'P 1'
#
loop_
_entity.id
_entity.type
_entity.pdbx_description
1 polymer ?
#
loop_
_entity_poly.entity_id
_entity_poly.type
_entity_poly.pdbx_seq_one_letter_code
_entity_poly.pdbx_strand_id
1 'polypeptide(L)'
;MDNGFDEDYISSLTDRVFLIKSQLEAGKLKIADHLFDGFKESFNKIRLRPDGKVDPATVDGRIRAMGAAVNHFFERDEIKKKFNIIDFQETYFRILFGNFHQFYTDLIKHNVEPYQVARVISKDKNFVEHLDQIFPDLMSHIKEFWDAAYEIGEIHLQDGDQLKANFAGDLFPSYKENAVSSTGLYIDTMILPCPILRVGRLHGVTNKEHFCFLLLKHVLTCMTYRDLALEDIQPAIVLVLPDKRDFSSDGKEYLHERSTPFIISHAQYLYDRKFESIDNLYEFSKSLTDIDKVFKELKRPDRLIFDIDWGVGGRAQLERHLADPERLKSPVLEGCPGMEVMFTCTGRMPQALAARLNAQEFQSTPYINAETSWLYYTWLMEYESLDFKVDNDSLKEFHMVNALSKGMQGGFSWLGDITLSNIVKIRRNGLMPEVRDILSSGISEVINSSPNDYNASSQKVIDNVDRAFIQHQRFIEKIKKEKLRILGMEVAPFIVNGAFGIASALINKPELAVASVALGNLGLPTLKDIKTSFKNRKVKLENYKRTATGLMFSKK
;
A
#
# COMPACT_ATOMS: atom_id res chain seq x y z
N MET A 1 53.95 -4.06 18.20
CA MET A 1 53.88 -3.60 16.80
C MET A 1 52.44 -3.20 16.60
N ASP A 2 52.24 -1.93 16.32
CA ASP A 2 50.92 -1.31 16.16
C ASP A 2 50.35 -1.79 14.83
N ASN A 3 49.44 -2.77 14.86
CA ASN A 3 48.95 -3.47 13.66
C ASN A 3 47.94 -2.63 12.85
N GLY A 4 47.89 -1.31 13.07
CA GLY A 4 47.01 -0.38 12.35
C GLY A 4 45.51 -0.59 12.60
N PHE A 5 45.14 -1.43 13.56
CA PHE A 5 43.75 -1.65 13.99
C PHE A 5 43.54 -1.00 15.34
N ASP A 6 42.55 -0.12 15.46
CA ASP A 6 42.15 0.44 16.74
C ASP A 6 41.44 -0.61 17.63
N GLU A 7 41.36 -0.32 18.93
CA GLU A 7 40.77 -1.24 19.91
C GLU A 7 39.24 -1.39 19.77
N ASP A 8 38.55 -0.40 19.19
CA ASP A 8 37.10 -0.46 18.96
C ASP A 8 36.78 -1.48 17.87
N TYR A 9 37.57 -1.46 16.79
CA TYR A 9 37.51 -2.44 15.71
C TYR A 9 37.79 -3.85 16.22
N ILE A 10 38.83 -4.03 17.04
CA ILE A 10 39.19 -5.34 17.59
C ILE A 10 38.07 -5.85 18.51
N SER A 11 37.43 -4.97 19.28
CA SER A 11 36.29 -5.34 20.13
C SER A 11 35.09 -5.77 19.29
N SER A 12 34.71 -4.98 18.28
CA SER A 12 33.62 -5.33 17.36
C SER A 12 33.88 -6.63 16.60
N LEU A 13 35.12 -6.85 16.14
CA LEU A 13 35.50 -8.10 15.48
C LEU A 13 35.41 -9.29 16.43
N THR A 14 35.81 -9.10 17.68
CA THR A 14 35.73 -10.12 18.74
C THR A 14 34.27 -10.52 18.97
N ASP A 15 33.37 -9.55 19.15
CA ASP A 15 31.94 -9.80 19.35
C ASP A 15 31.33 -10.58 18.19
N ARG A 16 31.65 -10.20 16.95
CA ARG A 16 31.16 -10.89 15.74
C ARG A 16 31.66 -12.33 15.64
N VAL A 17 32.92 -12.59 15.98
CA VAL A 17 33.47 -13.97 15.98
C VAL A 17 32.77 -14.83 17.02
N PHE A 18 32.57 -14.31 18.23
CA PHE A 18 31.84 -15.04 19.27
C PHE A 18 30.36 -15.23 18.92
N LEU A 19 29.76 -14.25 18.25
CA LEU A 19 28.39 -14.37 17.75
C LEU A 19 28.28 -15.49 16.70
N ILE A 20 29.20 -15.57 15.73
CA ILE A 20 29.24 -16.70 14.77
C ILE A 20 29.28 -18.03 15.51
N LYS A 21 30.16 -18.17 16.51
CA LYS A 21 30.27 -19.38 17.32
C LYS A 21 28.94 -19.73 18.00
N SER A 22 28.34 -18.76 18.67
CA SER A 22 27.07 -18.92 19.38
C SER A 22 25.93 -19.31 18.44
N GLN A 23 25.82 -18.69 17.27
CA GLN A 23 24.78 -19.00 16.29
C GLN A 23 24.97 -20.38 15.64
N LEU A 24 26.22 -20.84 15.45
CA LEU A 24 26.52 -22.21 14.99
C LEU A 24 26.15 -23.24 16.04
N GLU A 25 26.55 -23.03 17.30
CA GLU A 25 26.22 -23.92 18.42
C GLU A 25 24.70 -24.01 18.66
N ALA A 26 23.98 -22.91 18.43
CA ALA A 26 22.52 -22.87 18.48
C ALA A 26 21.81 -23.47 17.25
N GLY A 27 22.56 -23.88 16.22
CA GLY A 27 22.01 -24.41 14.96
C GLY A 27 21.27 -23.39 14.09
N LYS A 28 21.42 -22.09 14.38
CA LYS A 28 20.79 -20.98 13.66
C LYS A 28 21.58 -20.54 12.44
N LEU A 29 22.91 -20.69 12.47
CA LEU A 29 23.75 -20.49 11.29
C LEU A 29 23.94 -21.82 10.55
N LYS A 30 23.52 -21.86 9.28
CA LYS A 30 23.77 -22.99 8.37
C LYS A 30 24.77 -22.57 7.30
N ILE A 31 25.81 -23.37 7.13
CA ILE A 31 26.84 -23.15 6.11
C ILE A 31 26.61 -24.19 5.02
N ALA A 32 26.54 -23.75 3.76
CA ALA A 32 26.38 -24.65 2.63
C ALA A 32 27.56 -25.64 2.57
N ASP A 33 27.27 -26.90 2.23
CA ASP A 33 28.25 -28.01 2.31
C ASP A 33 29.55 -27.70 1.55
N HIS A 34 29.44 -27.10 0.36
CA HIS A 34 30.59 -26.75 -0.48
C HIS A 34 31.48 -25.61 0.08
N LEU A 35 31.03 -24.91 1.13
CA LEU A 35 31.78 -23.83 1.81
C LEU A 35 32.31 -24.27 3.19
N PHE A 36 31.85 -25.40 3.71
CA PHE A 36 32.06 -25.80 5.10
C PHE A 36 33.54 -25.99 5.44
N ASP A 37 34.29 -26.72 4.60
CA ASP A 37 35.71 -26.99 4.86
C ASP A 37 36.55 -25.71 4.88
N GLY A 38 36.30 -24.82 3.92
CA GLY A 38 36.96 -23.53 3.84
C GLY A 38 36.64 -22.62 5.02
N PHE A 39 35.38 -22.63 5.48
CA PHE A 39 34.98 -21.93 6.71
C PHE A 39 35.68 -22.51 7.93
N LYS A 40 35.66 -23.84 8.10
CA LYS A 40 36.22 -24.53 9.27
C LYS A 40 37.72 -24.29 9.38
N GLU A 41 38.44 -24.34 8.27
CA GLU A 41 39.86 -24.01 8.22
C GLU A 41 40.12 -22.57 8.69
N SER A 42 39.37 -21.60 8.14
CA SER A 42 39.48 -20.19 8.51
C SER A 42 39.14 -19.95 9.99
N PHE A 43 38.07 -20.56 10.48
CA PHE A 43 37.60 -20.38 11.85
C PHE A 43 38.57 -20.98 12.89
N ASN A 44 39.19 -22.12 12.58
CA ASN A 44 40.16 -22.78 13.47
C ASN A 44 41.51 -22.02 13.55
N LYS A 45 41.80 -21.13 12.61
CA LYS A 45 43.03 -20.31 12.63
C LYS A 45 42.95 -19.11 13.58
N ILE A 46 41.74 -18.74 14.02
CA ILE A 46 41.51 -17.58 14.88
C ILE A 46 42.20 -17.80 16.23
N ARG A 47 42.96 -16.81 16.67
CA ARG A 47 43.64 -16.81 17.98
C ARG A 47 43.11 -15.69 18.87
N LEU A 48 43.16 -15.92 20.17
CA LEU A 48 42.89 -14.89 21.17
C LEU A 48 44.21 -14.28 21.65
N ARG A 49 44.18 -12.98 21.88
CA ARG A 49 45.21 -12.21 22.57
C ARG A 49 45.17 -12.52 24.09
N PRO A 50 46.20 -12.10 24.86
CA PRO A 50 46.22 -12.31 26.30
C PRO A 50 45.04 -11.68 27.08
N ASP A 51 44.40 -10.65 26.52
CA ASP A 51 43.24 -9.98 27.10
C ASP A 51 41.90 -10.65 26.75
N GLY A 52 41.93 -11.77 26.04
CA GLY A 52 40.75 -12.52 25.62
C GLY A 52 40.08 -12.01 24.34
N LYS A 53 40.55 -10.90 23.75
CA LYS A 53 40.04 -10.43 22.45
C LYS A 53 40.67 -11.19 21.29
N VAL A 54 40.02 -11.18 20.13
CA VAL A 54 40.53 -11.83 18.92
C VAL A 54 41.76 -11.09 18.38
N ASP A 55 42.79 -11.83 17.98
CA ASP A 55 43.91 -11.28 17.20
C ASP A 55 43.45 -11.03 15.75
N PRO A 56 43.30 -9.76 15.32
CA PRO A 56 42.80 -9.45 13.98
C PRO A 56 43.70 -10.03 12.88
N ALA A 57 44.99 -10.22 13.08
CA ALA A 57 45.87 -10.80 12.06
C ALA A 57 45.50 -12.25 11.70
N THR A 58 44.75 -12.93 12.57
CA THR A 58 44.35 -14.33 12.40
C THR A 58 42.95 -14.51 11.80
N VAL A 59 42.21 -13.41 11.60
CA VAL A 59 40.86 -13.44 11.04
C VAL A 59 40.90 -13.02 9.57
N ASP A 60 40.57 -13.96 8.68
CA ASP A 60 40.52 -13.69 7.24
C ASP A 60 39.21 -13.01 6.80
N GLY A 61 39.15 -12.66 5.51
CA GLY A 61 38.00 -11.98 4.92
C GLY A 61 36.70 -12.79 4.98
N ARG A 62 36.76 -14.14 4.99
CA ARG A 62 35.56 -14.98 5.04
C ARG A 62 34.86 -14.84 6.38
N ILE A 63 35.63 -14.91 7.47
CA ILE A 63 35.08 -14.79 8.82
C ILE A 63 34.60 -13.36 9.08
N ARG A 64 35.32 -12.35 8.58
CA ARG A 64 34.89 -10.94 8.70
C ARG A 64 33.55 -10.69 7.99
N ALA A 65 33.41 -11.15 6.75
CA ALA A 65 32.18 -11.01 5.98
C ALA A 65 31.02 -11.78 6.61
N MET A 66 31.26 -13.03 7.02
CA MET A 66 30.27 -13.84 7.74
C MET A 66 29.87 -13.17 9.05
N GLY A 67 30.83 -12.65 9.82
CA GLY A 67 30.56 -11.98 11.09
C GLY A 67 29.71 -10.74 10.92
N ALA A 68 29.95 -9.95 9.87
CA ALA A 68 29.09 -8.81 9.53
C ALA A 68 27.67 -9.25 9.15
N ALA A 69 27.53 -10.30 8.33
CA ALA A 69 26.22 -10.82 7.93
C ALA A 69 25.44 -11.40 9.12
N VAL A 70 26.09 -12.24 9.94
CA VAL A 70 25.47 -12.83 11.14
C VAL A 70 25.06 -11.75 12.13
N ASN A 71 25.90 -10.73 12.35
CA ASN A 71 25.57 -9.59 13.20
C ASN A 71 24.34 -8.85 12.69
N HIS A 72 24.28 -8.56 11.38
CA HIS A 72 23.14 -7.89 10.75
C HIS A 72 21.83 -8.65 10.99
N PHE A 73 21.78 -9.97 10.72
CA PHE A 73 20.57 -10.75 10.94
C PHE A 73 20.21 -10.89 12.42
N PHE A 74 21.22 -11.03 13.29
CA PHE A 74 21.01 -11.10 14.73
C PHE A 74 20.41 -9.81 15.28
N GLU A 75 20.96 -8.65 14.92
CA GLU A 75 20.45 -7.33 15.34
C GLU A 75 19.01 -7.12 14.89
N ARG A 76 18.67 -7.50 13.64
CA ARG A 76 17.29 -7.43 13.14
C ARG A 76 16.32 -8.29 13.94
N ASP A 77 16.72 -9.51 14.28
CA ASP A 77 15.90 -10.39 15.13
C ASP A 77 15.73 -9.84 16.55
N GLU A 78 16.77 -9.23 17.13
CA GLU A 78 16.67 -8.56 18.43
C GLU A 78 15.76 -7.32 18.37
N ILE A 79 15.82 -6.52 17.29
CA ILE A 79 14.92 -5.38 17.08
C ILE A 79 13.46 -5.85 17.00
N LYS A 80 13.15 -6.87 16.19
CA LYS A 80 11.77 -7.42 16.07
C LYS A 80 11.25 -7.98 17.40
N LYS A 81 12.12 -8.55 18.24
CA LYS A 81 11.73 -9.04 19.58
C LYS A 81 11.48 -7.89 20.57
N LYS A 82 12.28 -6.83 20.48
CA LYS A 82 12.24 -5.70 21.41
C LYS A 82 11.13 -4.71 21.09
N PHE A 83 10.85 -4.48 19.81
CA PHE A 83 9.93 -3.46 19.35
C PHE A 83 8.80 -4.08 18.54
N ASN A 84 7.59 -4.05 19.11
CA ASN A 84 6.38 -4.47 18.42
C ASN A 84 5.96 -3.41 17.38
N ILE A 85 5.53 -3.87 16.20
CA ILE A 85 5.07 -3.00 15.11
C ILE A 85 3.83 -2.17 15.49
N ILE A 86 2.96 -2.70 16.37
CA ILE A 86 1.76 -1.99 16.84
C ILE A 86 2.15 -0.83 17.74
N ASP A 87 3.05 -1.04 18.71
CA ASP A 87 3.52 0.00 19.63
C ASP A 87 4.27 1.11 18.87
N PHE A 88 5.03 0.72 17.85
CA PHE A 88 5.68 1.64 16.92
C PHE A 88 4.66 2.53 16.17
N GLN A 89 3.63 1.93 15.57
CA GLN A 89 2.56 2.68 14.91
C GLN A 89 1.79 3.56 15.90
N GLU A 90 1.49 3.05 17.10
CA GLU A 90 0.79 3.80 18.14
C GLU A 90 1.57 5.06 18.52
N THR A 91 2.89 4.95 18.64
CA THR A 91 3.77 6.08 18.94
C THR A 91 3.64 7.16 17.86
N TYR A 92 3.65 6.80 16.58
CA TYR A 92 3.45 7.76 15.49
C TYR A 92 2.04 8.39 15.52
N PHE A 93 0.99 7.59 15.72
CA PHE A 93 -0.37 8.12 15.82
C PHE A 93 -0.54 9.03 17.05
N ARG A 94 0.14 8.79 18.17
CA ARG A 94 0.14 9.71 19.32
C ARG A 94 0.68 11.10 18.94
N ILE A 95 1.68 11.19 18.07
CA ILE A 95 2.17 12.47 17.55
C ILE A 95 1.09 13.16 16.71
N LEU A 96 0.42 12.41 15.81
CA LEU A 96 -0.67 12.98 14.99
C LEU A 96 -1.82 13.47 15.85
N PHE A 97 -2.29 12.67 16.81
CA PHE A 97 -3.37 13.07 17.72
C PHE A 97 -2.93 14.20 18.67
N GLY A 98 -1.67 14.23 19.12
CA GLY A 98 -1.15 15.34 19.93
C GLY A 98 -1.24 16.70 19.22
N ASN A 99 -1.10 16.73 17.88
CA ASN A 99 -1.10 17.98 17.10
C ASN A 99 -2.45 18.28 16.42
N PHE A 100 -3.24 17.27 16.07
CA PHE A 100 -4.41 17.43 15.18
C PHE A 100 -5.73 16.88 15.76
N HIS A 101 -5.75 16.42 17.02
CA HIS A 101 -6.92 15.76 17.62
C HIS A 101 -8.21 16.59 17.58
N GLN A 102 -8.13 17.91 17.76
CA GLN A 102 -9.31 18.78 17.73
C GLN A 102 -10.05 18.68 16.38
N PHE A 103 -9.32 18.77 15.27
CA PHE A 103 -9.89 18.68 13.92
C PHE A 103 -10.43 17.28 13.61
N TYR A 104 -9.77 16.25 14.11
CA TYR A 104 -10.25 14.87 13.96
C TYR A 104 -11.53 14.62 14.77
N THR A 105 -11.66 15.23 15.94
CA THR A 105 -12.87 15.12 16.76
C THR A 105 -14.06 15.78 16.06
N ASP A 106 -13.85 16.94 15.43
CA ASP A 106 -14.87 17.60 14.62
C ASP A 106 -15.32 16.73 13.43
N LEU A 107 -14.36 16.05 12.78
CA LEU A 107 -14.63 15.10 11.71
C LEU A 107 -15.60 13.99 12.16
N ILE A 108 -15.29 13.32 13.29
CA ILE A 108 -16.10 12.23 13.83
C ILE A 108 -17.47 12.74 14.29
N LYS A 109 -17.50 13.85 15.01
CA LYS A 109 -18.73 14.43 15.58
C LYS A 109 -19.72 14.85 14.51
N HIS A 110 -19.23 15.39 13.39
CA HIS A 110 -20.07 15.90 12.31
C HIS A 110 -20.27 14.92 11.15
N ASN A 111 -19.63 13.73 11.21
CA ASN A 111 -19.67 12.71 10.15
C ASN A 111 -19.36 13.30 8.76
N VAL A 112 -18.28 14.07 8.70
CA VAL A 112 -17.79 14.76 7.49
C VAL A 112 -16.48 14.14 7.01
N GLU A 113 -16.11 14.40 5.76
CA GLU A 113 -14.87 13.90 5.17
C GLU A 113 -13.66 14.80 5.51
N PRO A 114 -12.42 14.26 5.57
CA PRO A 114 -11.20 15.02 5.86
C PRO A 114 -11.04 16.31 5.05
N TYR A 115 -11.36 16.27 3.76
CA TYR A 115 -11.24 17.44 2.88
C TYR A 115 -12.21 18.57 3.23
N GLN A 116 -13.39 18.26 3.80
CA GLN A 116 -14.39 19.25 4.14
C GLN A 116 -13.92 20.07 5.35
N VAL A 117 -13.39 19.40 6.38
CA VAL A 117 -12.78 20.05 7.54
C VAL A 117 -11.60 20.90 7.10
N ALA A 118 -10.68 20.33 6.31
CA ALA A 118 -9.52 21.04 5.80
C ALA A 118 -9.89 22.31 5.04
N ARG A 119 -10.92 22.26 4.19
CA ARG A 119 -11.41 23.41 3.40
C ARG A 119 -12.01 24.54 4.25
N VAL A 120 -12.61 24.20 5.39
CA VAL A 120 -13.17 25.22 6.30
C VAL A 120 -12.04 25.88 7.08
N ILE A 121 -11.15 25.08 7.67
CA ILE A 121 -10.06 25.55 8.53
C ILE A 121 -9.02 26.35 7.74
N SER A 122 -8.70 25.95 6.50
CA SER A 122 -7.73 26.66 5.66
C SER A 122 -8.15 28.08 5.29
N LYS A 123 -9.43 28.45 5.48
CA LYS A 123 -9.93 29.81 5.22
C LYS A 123 -9.77 30.75 6.42
N ASP A 124 -9.46 30.22 7.61
CA ASP A 124 -9.15 31.03 8.77
C ASP A 124 -7.72 31.58 8.66
N LYS A 125 -7.61 32.87 8.34
CA LYS A 125 -6.31 33.54 8.16
C LYS A 125 -5.43 33.48 9.41
N ASN A 126 -6.02 33.58 10.61
CA ASN A 126 -5.24 33.54 11.85
C ASN A 126 -4.65 32.15 12.07
N PHE A 127 -5.44 31.11 11.81
CA PHE A 127 -4.95 29.74 11.88
C PHE A 127 -3.88 29.45 10.83
N VAL A 128 -4.09 29.88 9.58
CA VAL A 128 -3.13 29.69 8.48
C VAL A 128 -1.78 30.35 8.80
N GLU A 129 -1.79 31.59 9.28
CA GLU A 129 -0.55 32.29 9.68
C GLU A 129 0.12 31.61 10.87
N HIS A 130 -0.65 31.18 11.88
CA HIS A 130 -0.10 30.47 13.02
C HIS A 130 0.54 29.13 12.62
N LEU A 131 -0.15 28.32 11.80
CA LEU A 131 0.34 27.05 11.30
C LEU A 131 1.63 27.24 10.50
N ASP A 132 1.67 28.23 9.60
CA ASP A 132 2.86 28.54 8.79
C ASP A 132 4.08 28.85 9.65
N GLN A 133 3.90 29.55 10.77
CA GLN A 133 4.98 29.89 11.71
C GLN A 133 5.49 28.68 12.49
N ILE A 134 4.61 27.79 12.95
CA ILE A 134 4.99 26.63 13.78
C ILE A 134 5.39 25.40 12.96
N PHE A 135 5.05 25.35 11.67
CA PHE A 135 5.27 24.17 10.83
C PHE A 135 6.74 23.73 10.72
N PRO A 136 7.74 24.63 10.63
CA PRO A 136 9.14 24.24 10.60
C PRO A 136 9.57 23.40 11.82
N ASP A 137 9.11 23.76 13.02
CA ASP A 137 9.41 23.03 14.25
C ASP A 137 8.73 21.66 14.27
N LEU A 138 7.44 21.60 13.87
CA LEU A 138 6.73 20.33 13.69
C LEU A 138 7.46 19.42 12.70
N MET A 139 7.92 19.97 11.58
CA MET A 139 8.67 19.24 10.56
C MET A 139 9.99 18.69 11.12
N SER A 140 10.72 19.46 11.94
CA SER A 140 11.96 18.98 12.59
C SER A 140 11.68 17.78 13.49
N HIS A 141 10.72 17.89 14.40
CA HIS A 141 10.37 16.81 15.33
C HIS A 141 9.91 15.53 14.60
N ILE A 142 9.17 15.68 13.48
CA ILE A 142 8.74 14.53 12.68
C ILE A 142 9.94 13.86 12.00
N LYS A 143 10.90 14.62 11.48
CA LYS A 143 12.13 14.05 10.90
C LYS A 143 12.96 13.32 11.96
N GLU A 144 13.14 13.91 13.13
CA GLU A 144 13.86 13.30 14.25
C GLU A 144 13.21 12.00 14.71
N PHE A 145 11.87 11.96 14.78
CA PHE A 145 11.14 10.73 15.08
C PHE A 145 11.43 9.62 14.06
N TRP A 146 11.33 9.94 12.76
CA TRP A 146 11.57 8.94 11.72
C TRP A 146 13.03 8.53 11.65
N ASP A 147 13.97 9.44 11.82
CA ASP A 147 15.40 9.11 11.86
C ASP A 147 15.72 8.10 12.98
N ALA A 148 15.09 8.26 14.15
CA ALA A 148 15.29 7.37 15.29
C ALA A 148 14.53 6.04 15.20
N ALA A 149 13.35 6.01 14.55
CA ALA A 149 12.43 4.87 14.64
C ALA A 149 12.20 4.11 13.31
N TYR A 150 12.63 4.65 12.16
CA TYR A 150 12.35 4.11 10.83
C TYR A 150 12.78 2.64 10.68
N GLU A 151 13.97 2.32 11.20
CA GLU A 151 14.56 0.97 11.07
C GLU A 151 13.65 -0.12 11.63
N ILE A 152 12.84 0.18 12.66
CA ILE A 152 11.87 -0.76 13.22
C ILE A 152 10.87 -1.19 12.14
N GLY A 153 10.26 -0.22 11.44
CA GLY A 153 9.30 -0.51 10.38
C GLY A 153 9.95 -1.13 9.15
N GLU A 154 11.14 -0.65 8.77
CA GLU A 154 11.92 -1.18 7.65
C GLU A 154 12.21 -2.67 7.81
N ILE A 155 12.71 -3.09 8.97
CA ILE A 155 13.05 -4.49 9.26
C ILE A 155 11.82 -5.38 9.19
N HIS A 156 10.70 -4.97 9.80
CA HIS A 156 9.46 -5.76 9.79
C HIS A 156 8.87 -5.94 8.38
N LEU A 157 9.05 -4.96 7.50
CA LEU A 157 8.61 -5.09 6.11
C LEU A 157 9.57 -5.96 5.29
N GLN A 158 10.87 -5.74 5.40
CA GLN A 158 11.89 -6.44 4.62
C GLN A 158 11.99 -7.94 4.98
N ASP A 159 11.93 -8.28 6.27
CA ASP A 159 12.00 -9.68 6.74
C ASP A 159 10.67 -10.42 6.65
N GLY A 160 9.59 -9.73 6.27
CA GLY A 160 8.25 -10.26 6.24
C GLY A 160 7.89 -10.93 4.91
N ASP A 161 7.34 -12.15 4.98
CA ASP A 161 6.89 -12.94 3.83
C ASP A 161 5.53 -12.49 3.25
N GLN A 162 4.93 -11.44 3.82
CA GLN A 162 3.62 -10.96 3.45
C GLN A 162 3.61 -10.27 2.07
N LEU A 163 2.47 -10.33 1.37
CA LEU A 163 2.28 -9.52 0.16
C LEU A 163 2.16 -8.04 0.55
N LYS A 164 3.03 -7.20 0.00
CA LYS A 164 3.11 -5.77 0.35
C LYS A 164 2.73 -4.92 -0.84
N ALA A 165 2.04 -3.81 -0.59
CA ALA A 165 1.93 -2.75 -1.58
C ALA A 165 2.25 -1.40 -0.97
N ASN A 166 3.07 -0.62 -1.66
CA ASN A 166 3.51 0.70 -1.22
C ASN A 166 2.74 1.79 -1.98
N PHE A 167 2.09 2.68 -1.25
CA PHE A 167 1.37 3.79 -1.85
C PHE A 167 2.33 4.73 -2.61
N ALA A 168 1.97 5.08 -3.84
CA ALA A 168 2.72 5.98 -4.70
C ALA A 168 1.82 6.75 -5.66
N GLY A 169 2.42 7.71 -6.38
CA GLY A 169 1.75 8.47 -7.44
C GLY A 169 0.97 9.71 -6.98
N ASP A 170 0.76 9.91 -5.68
CA ASP A 170 0.18 11.14 -5.11
C ASP A 170 0.82 11.44 -3.72
N LEU A 171 0.36 12.48 -3.02
CA LEU A 171 0.84 12.89 -1.70
C LEU A 171 0.41 11.92 -0.59
N PHE A 172 -0.79 11.35 -0.68
CA PHE A 172 -1.36 10.36 0.24
C PHE A 172 -2.61 9.73 -0.42
N PRO A 173 -3.09 8.55 0.00
CA PRO A 173 -4.35 8.00 -0.50
C PRO A 173 -5.52 8.98 -0.49
N SER A 174 -6.45 8.77 -1.42
CA SER A 174 -7.67 9.58 -1.55
C SER A 174 -8.46 9.60 -0.23
N TYR A 175 -9.10 10.74 0.05
CA TYR A 175 -10.03 10.85 1.19
C TYR A 175 -11.38 10.19 0.91
N LYS A 176 -11.74 9.97 -0.36
CA LYS A 176 -13.00 9.31 -0.74
C LYS A 176 -12.91 7.79 -0.68
N GLU A 177 -11.69 7.26 -0.72
CA GLU A 177 -11.42 5.86 -0.97
C GLU A 177 -10.31 5.38 -0.04
N ASN A 178 -10.63 4.43 0.84
CA ASN A 178 -9.63 3.80 1.68
C ASN A 178 -8.84 2.79 0.84
N ALA A 179 -7.52 2.94 0.73
CA ALA A 179 -6.68 2.09 -0.11
C ALA A 179 -6.83 0.60 0.25
N VAL A 180 -7.02 0.29 1.55
CA VAL A 180 -7.19 -1.09 2.05
C VAL A 180 -8.52 -1.69 1.61
N SER A 181 -9.56 -0.88 1.40
CA SER A 181 -10.92 -1.39 1.10
C SER A 181 -10.99 -2.26 -0.16
N SER A 182 -10.14 -1.99 -1.15
CA SER A 182 -10.03 -2.78 -2.38
C SER A 182 -8.82 -3.69 -2.39
N THR A 183 -7.62 -3.15 -2.14
CA THR A 183 -6.38 -3.91 -2.27
C THR A 183 -6.15 -4.85 -1.11
N GLY A 184 -6.71 -4.58 0.07
CA GLY A 184 -6.60 -5.41 1.27
C GLY A 184 -7.25 -6.79 1.15
N LEU A 185 -7.99 -7.05 0.05
CA LEU A 185 -8.46 -8.38 -0.32
C LEU A 185 -7.37 -9.29 -0.90
N TYR A 186 -6.30 -8.70 -1.41
CA TYR A 186 -5.21 -9.43 -2.06
C TYR A 186 -3.88 -9.19 -1.35
N ILE A 187 -3.56 -7.93 -1.07
CA ILE A 187 -2.35 -7.48 -0.40
C ILE A 187 -2.48 -7.61 1.10
N ASP A 188 -1.46 -8.13 1.78
CA ASP A 188 -1.41 -8.27 3.23
C ASP A 188 -1.19 -6.97 3.97
N THR A 189 -0.20 -6.18 3.54
CA THR A 189 0.19 -4.94 4.19
C THR A 189 0.22 -3.79 3.19
N MET A 190 -0.58 -2.76 3.46
CA MET A 190 -0.52 -1.49 2.75
C MET A 190 0.44 -0.54 3.45
N ILE A 191 1.53 -0.14 2.76
CA ILE A 191 2.52 0.81 3.26
C ILE A 191 2.09 2.22 2.84
N LEU A 192 1.86 3.09 3.81
CA LEU A 192 1.41 4.47 3.59
C LEU A 192 2.54 5.46 3.94
N PRO A 193 2.72 6.55 3.18
CA PRO A 193 3.74 7.54 3.48
C PRO A 193 3.36 8.40 4.70
N CYS A 194 4.31 9.12 5.29
CA CYS A 194 4.00 10.17 6.26
C CYS A 194 3.44 11.41 5.51
N PRO A 195 2.17 11.81 5.70
CA PRO A 195 1.60 12.96 5.00
C PRO A 195 2.29 14.28 5.36
N ILE A 196 2.79 14.41 6.60
CA ILE A 196 3.50 15.63 7.04
C ILE A 196 4.80 15.81 6.23
N LEU A 197 5.59 14.75 6.08
CA LEU A 197 6.84 14.81 5.30
C LEU A 197 6.57 15.05 3.81
N ARG A 198 5.55 14.39 3.24
CA ARG A 198 5.19 14.53 1.82
C ARG A 198 4.68 15.93 1.48
N VAL A 199 3.70 16.42 2.23
CA VAL A 199 3.10 17.75 1.99
C VAL A 199 4.05 18.87 2.41
N GLY A 200 4.87 18.66 3.44
CA GLY A 200 5.78 19.66 3.97
C GLY A 200 6.82 20.19 2.98
N ARG A 201 7.11 19.44 1.91
CA ARG A 201 7.95 19.90 0.79
C ARG A 201 7.35 21.08 0.02
N LEU A 202 6.04 21.31 0.17
CA LEU A 202 5.32 22.43 -0.45
C LEU A 202 5.32 23.69 0.42
N HIS A 203 5.78 23.59 1.68
CA HIS A 203 5.88 24.74 2.58
C HIS A 203 6.84 25.79 1.98
N GLY A 204 6.39 27.04 1.91
CA GLY A 204 7.11 28.14 1.26
C GLY A 204 7.13 28.12 -0.28
N VAL A 205 6.67 27.04 -0.92
CA VAL A 205 6.59 26.91 -2.40
C VAL A 205 5.18 27.19 -2.92
N THR A 206 4.16 26.76 -2.17
CA THR A 206 2.75 27.09 -2.47
C THR A 206 2.22 28.16 -1.52
N ASN A 207 1.03 28.69 -1.82
CA ASN A 207 0.40 29.68 -0.96
C ASN A 207 -0.02 29.05 0.39
N LYS A 208 0.04 29.84 1.48
CA LYS A 208 -0.15 29.36 2.86
C LYS A 208 -1.50 28.68 3.08
N GLU A 209 -2.58 29.23 2.52
CA GLU A 209 -3.93 28.66 2.61
C GLU A 209 -3.99 27.27 1.96
N HIS A 210 -3.46 27.13 0.75
CA HIS A 210 -3.44 25.86 0.03
C HIS A 210 -2.53 24.83 0.71
N PHE A 211 -1.37 25.26 1.22
CA PHE A 211 -0.51 24.41 2.04
C PHE A 211 -1.25 23.87 3.28
N CYS A 212 -1.92 24.76 4.03
CA CYS A 212 -2.73 24.41 5.19
C CYS A 212 -3.83 23.40 4.81
N PHE A 213 -4.55 23.65 3.71
CA PHE A 213 -5.55 22.74 3.17
C PHE A 213 -4.99 21.34 2.88
N LEU A 214 -3.89 21.25 2.13
CA LEU A 214 -3.28 19.96 1.78
C LEU A 214 -2.78 19.21 3.03
N LEU A 215 -2.14 19.92 3.96
CA LEU A 215 -1.61 19.32 5.18
C LEU A 215 -2.74 18.72 6.02
N LEU A 216 -3.77 19.51 6.34
CA LEU A 216 -4.91 19.05 7.12
C LEU A 216 -5.65 17.92 6.41
N LYS A 217 -5.92 18.06 5.11
CA LYS A 217 -6.60 17.03 4.33
C LYS A 217 -5.90 15.68 4.47
N HIS A 218 -4.59 15.62 4.22
CA HIS A 218 -3.86 14.36 4.19
C HIS A 218 -3.51 13.81 5.58
N VAL A 219 -3.24 14.68 6.57
CA VAL A 219 -3.04 14.25 7.96
C VAL A 219 -4.33 13.66 8.53
N LEU A 220 -5.46 14.32 8.34
CA LEU A 220 -6.76 13.80 8.80
C LEU A 220 -7.12 12.49 8.10
N THR A 221 -6.88 12.36 6.79
CA THR A 221 -7.05 11.08 6.09
C THR A 221 -6.18 10.00 6.71
N CYS A 222 -4.90 10.27 7.00
CA CYS A 222 -4.01 9.30 7.66
C CYS A 222 -4.55 8.85 9.03
N MET A 223 -5.06 9.79 9.84
CA MET A 223 -5.65 9.48 11.14
C MET A 223 -6.82 8.49 11.06
N THR A 224 -7.56 8.45 9.95
CA THR A 224 -8.65 7.46 9.76
C THR A 224 -8.15 6.01 9.64
N TYR A 225 -6.86 5.80 9.36
CA TYR A 225 -6.26 4.47 9.28
C TYR A 225 -5.83 3.91 10.65
N ARG A 226 -5.88 4.72 11.72
CA ARG A 226 -5.37 4.33 13.05
C ARG A 226 -5.89 2.97 13.50
N ASP A 227 -7.20 2.74 13.44
CA ASP A 227 -7.79 1.52 13.98
C ASP A 227 -7.35 0.27 13.18
N LEU A 228 -7.08 0.41 11.88
CA LEU A 228 -6.51 -0.68 11.08
C LEU A 228 -5.02 -0.90 11.35
N ALA A 229 -4.26 0.18 11.53
CA ALA A 229 -2.83 0.11 11.79
C ALA A 229 -2.52 -0.46 13.18
N LEU A 230 -3.44 -0.31 14.14
CA LEU A 230 -3.35 -0.84 15.50
C LEU A 230 -4.15 -2.13 15.70
N GLU A 231 -4.68 -2.72 14.63
CA GLU A 231 -5.38 -3.99 14.70
C GLU A 231 -4.38 -5.11 15.01
N ASP A 232 -4.67 -5.91 16.05
CA ASP A 232 -3.82 -7.03 16.49
C ASP A 232 -3.97 -8.24 15.55
N ILE A 233 -3.43 -8.09 14.34
CA ILE A 233 -3.39 -9.08 13.27
C ILE A 233 -2.00 -9.06 12.66
N GLN A 234 -1.42 -10.25 12.47
CA GLN A 234 -0.14 -10.42 11.80
C GLN A 234 -0.34 -11.14 10.46
N PRO A 235 0.28 -10.66 9.37
CA PRO A 235 1.01 -9.38 9.25
C PRO A 235 0.08 -8.15 9.39
N ALA A 236 0.65 -7.01 9.75
CA ALA A 236 -0.09 -5.76 9.92
C ALA A 236 -0.84 -5.36 8.64
N ILE A 237 -2.12 -4.96 8.74
CA ILE A 237 -2.93 -4.60 7.57
C ILE A 237 -2.43 -3.30 6.92
N VAL A 238 -2.03 -2.34 7.77
CA VAL A 238 -1.52 -1.02 7.36
C VAL A 238 -0.28 -0.70 8.16
N LEU A 239 0.71 -0.13 7.48
CA LEU A 239 1.89 0.42 8.13
C LEU A 239 2.17 1.82 7.58
N VAL A 240 2.15 2.85 8.43
CA VAL A 240 2.69 4.15 8.05
C VAL A 240 4.20 4.08 8.17
N LEU A 241 4.89 4.19 7.05
CA LEU A 241 6.35 4.26 6.95
C LEU A 241 6.70 5.17 5.76
N PRO A 242 7.29 6.36 6.00
CA PRO A 242 7.67 7.26 4.92
C PRO A 242 8.80 6.67 4.08
N ASP A 243 9.08 7.30 2.96
CA ASP A 243 10.30 7.02 2.23
C ASP A 243 11.50 7.59 3.00
N LYS A 244 12.61 6.86 3.10
CA LYS A 244 13.83 7.34 3.79
C LYS A 244 14.29 8.70 3.26
N ARG A 245 14.10 8.95 1.96
CA ARG A 245 14.43 10.21 1.25
C ARG A 245 13.53 11.38 1.65
N ASP A 246 12.43 11.13 2.35
CA ASP A 246 11.52 12.17 2.85
C ASP A 246 12.08 12.88 4.09
N PHE A 247 12.97 12.24 4.86
CA PHE A 247 13.56 12.81 6.06
C PHE A 247 15.10 12.82 6.10
N SER A 248 15.78 11.94 5.35
CA SER A 248 17.25 11.95 5.24
C SER A 248 17.78 13.00 4.25
N SER A 249 18.97 13.55 4.52
CA SER A 249 19.67 14.49 3.63
C SER A 249 20.15 13.84 2.33
N ASP A 250 20.63 12.60 2.42
CA ASP A 250 21.43 11.95 1.37
C ASP A 250 20.56 11.37 0.24
N GLY A 251 19.27 11.20 0.50
CA GLY A 251 18.35 10.50 -0.40
C GLY A 251 17.90 11.28 -1.63
N LYS A 252 17.93 12.61 -1.59
CA LYS A 252 17.39 13.46 -2.67
C LYS A 252 18.32 13.58 -3.86
N GLU A 253 19.61 13.80 -3.60
CA GLU A 253 20.63 13.92 -4.65
C GLU A 253 20.74 12.60 -5.43
N TYR A 254 20.74 11.48 -4.71
CA TYR A 254 20.73 10.15 -5.28
C TYR A 254 19.53 9.89 -6.22
N LEU A 255 18.30 10.26 -5.80
CA LEU A 255 17.12 10.07 -6.67
C LEU A 255 17.21 10.95 -7.92
N HIS A 256 17.65 12.20 -7.77
CA HIS A 256 17.79 13.13 -8.90
C HIS A 256 18.79 12.59 -9.94
N GLU A 257 19.97 12.17 -9.49
CA GLU A 257 21.00 11.56 -10.35
C GLU A 257 20.45 10.33 -11.08
N ARG A 258 19.84 9.40 -10.34
CA ARG A 258 19.26 8.17 -10.95
C ARG A 258 18.09 8.43 -11.87
N SER A 259 17.36 9.52 -11.67
CA SER A 259 16.21 9.89 -12.52
C SER A 259 16.61 10.59 -13.81
N THR A 260 17.84 11.13 -13.89
CA THR A 260 18.31 11.94 -15.02
C THR A 260 18.17 11.22 -16.37
N PRO A 261 18.57 9.95 -16.54
CA PRO A 261 18.38 9.24 -17.80
C PRO A 261 16.91 9.16 -18.23
N PHE A 262 15.98 8.93 -17.29
CA PHE A 262 14.55 8.82 -17.58
C PHE A 262 13.91 10.18 -17.91
N ILE A 263 14.31 11.25 -17.20
CA ILE A 263 13.91 12.62 -17.53
C ILE A 263 14.29 12.93 -18.98
N ILE A 264 15.53 12.63 -19.34
CA ILE A 264 16.06 12.87 -20.68
C ILE A 264 15.36 11.99 -21.71
N SER A 265 15.21 10.69 -21.49
CA SER A 265 14.47 9.79 -22.39
C SER A 265 13.03 10.25 -22.64
N HIS A 266 12.35 10.72 -21.59
CA HIS A 266 10.99 11.25 -21.73
C HIS A 266 10.96 12.54 -22.57
N ALA A 267 11.86 13.50 -22.30
CA ALA A 267 11.97 14.71 -23.09
C ALA A 267 12.36 14.41 -24.56
N GLN A 268 13.29 13.47 -24.77
CA GLN A 268 13.70 13.04 -26.11
C GLN A 268 12.54 12.43 -26.88
N TYR A 269 11.66 11.67 -26.22
CA TYR A 269 10.44 11.15 -26.82
C TYR A 269 9.51 12.28 -27.27
N LEU A 270 9.21 13.23 -26.37
CA LEU A 270 8.28 14.33 -26.61
C LEU A 270 8.71 15.20 -27.81
N TYR A 271 9.99 15.54 -27.88
CA TYR A 271 10.55 16.45 -28.89
C TYR A 271 11.18 15.74 -30.10
N ASP A 272 11.29 14.40 -30.08
CA ASP A 272 12.04 13.61 -31.07
C ASP A 272 13.46 14.16 -31.32
N ARG A 273 14.09 14.62 -30.23
CA ARG A 273 15.37 15.34 -30.24
C ARG A 273 16.26 14.82 -29.12
N LYS A 274 17.55 14.63 -29.39
CA LYS A 274 18.53 14.27 -28.37
C LYS A 274 18.85 15.47 -27.46
N PHE A 275 18.93 15.19 -26.16
CA PHE A 275 19.43 16.10 -25.13
C PHE A 275 20.60 15.42 -24.42
N GLU A 276 21.69 16.15 -24.22
CA GLU A 276 22.91 15.62 -23.59
C GLU A 276 22.86 15.69 -22.05
N SER A 277 22.09 16.63 -21.51
CA SER A 277 21.97 16.87 -20.07
C SER A 277 20.67 17.58 -19.72
N ILE A 278 20.34 17.65 -18.42
CA ILE A 278 19.21 18.44 -17.92
C ILE A 278 19.41 19.93 -18.22
N ASP A 279 20.64 20.45 -18.16
CA ASP A 279 20.96 21.84 -18.51
C ASP A 279 20.69 22.13 -19.99
N ASN A 280 21.01 21.19 -20.88
CA ASN A 280 20.69 21.32 -22.29
C ASN A 280 19.17 21.33 -22.54
N LEU A 281 18.42 20.49 -21.81
CA LEU A 281 16.95 20.51 -21.82
C LEU A 281 16.38 21.81 -21.24
N TYR A 282 17.00 22.36 -20.20
CA TYR A 282 16.60 23.62 -19.57
C TYR A 282 16.69 24.78 -20.55
N GLU A 283 17.86 24.99 -21.17
CA GLU A 283 18.07 26.08 -22.12
C GLU A 283 17.15 25.95 -23.35
N PHE A 284 16.92 24.73 -23.83
CA PHE A 284 15.95 24.48 -24.90
C PHE A 284 14.53 24.85 -24.46
N SER A 285 14.08 24.37 -23.30
CA SER A 285 12.73 24.58 -22.78
C SER A 285 12.45 26.06 -22.51
N LYS A 286 13.43 26.79 -21.98
CA LYS A 286 13.37 28.23 -21.73
C LYS A 286 13.15 29.05 -23.01
N SER A 287 13.63 28.57 -24.16
CA SER A 287 13.44 29.23 -25.45
C SER A 287 12.00 29.15 -26.00
N LEU A 288 11.18 28.23 -25.49
CA LEU A 288 9.80 28.00 -25.90
C LEU A 288 8.83 28.86 -25.07
N THR A 289 8.88 30.17 -25.33
CA THR A 289 8.21 31.21 -24.53
C THR A 289 6.69 31.24 -24.61
N ASP A 290 6.09 30.50 -25.54
CA ASP A 290 4.65 30.47 -25.77
C ASP A 290 4.20 29.07 -26.23
N ILE A 291 2.89 28.81 -26.14
CA ILE A 291 2.30 27.51 -26.44
C ILE A 291 2.52 27.11 -27.91
N ASP A 292 2.47 28.07 -28.84
CA ASP A 292 2.65 27.79 -30.26
C ASP A 292 4.08 27.32 -30.56
N LYS A 293 5.09 27.94 -29.94
CA LYS A 293 6.48 27.47 -30.00
C LYS A 293 6.65 26.07 -29.44
N VAL A 294 6.02 25.76 -28.30
CA VAL A 294 6.05 24.40 -27.71
C VAL A 294 5.52 23.39 -28.73
N PHE A 295 4.33 23.62 -29.28
CA PHE A 295 3.69 22.65 -30.19
C PHE A 295 4.30 22.60 -31.59
N LYS A 296 5.09 23.60 -31.98
CA LYS A 296 5.92 23.52 -33.19
C LYS A 296 7.07 22.52 -33.02
N GLU A 297 7.67 22.48 -31.84
CA GLU A 297 8.80 21.60 -31.53
C GLU A 297 8.36 20.21 -31.05
N LEU A 298 7.21 20.10 -30.38
CA LEU A 298 6.67 18.84 -29.86
C LEU A 298 6.27 17.90 -31.02
N LYS A 299 6.91 16.72 -31.12
CA LYS A 299 6.66 15.74 -32.18
C LYS A 299 5.75 14.60 -31.74
N ARG A 300 5.75 14.28 -30.45
CA ARG A 300 4.96 13.19 -29.87
C ARG A 300 4.17 13.70 -28.66
N PRO A 301 3.07 14.44 -28.88
CA PRO A 301 2.30 15.08 -27.81
C PRO A 301 1.46 14.11 -26.98
N ASP A 302 1.41 12.83 -27.36
CA ASP A 302 0.60 11.79 -26.72
C ASP A 302 1.06 11.45 -25.30
N ARG A 303 2.32 11.77 -24.94
CA ARG A 303 2.84 11.62 -23.58
C ARG A 303 2.95 12.91 -22.79
N LEU A 304 2.44 14.02 -23.32
CA LEU A 304 2.33 15.27 -22.56
C LEU A 304 1.00 15.28 -21.80
N ILE A 305 1.02 14.77 -20.56
CA ILE A 305 -0.17 14.65 -19.71
C ILE A 305 0.09 15.30 -18.35
N PHE A 306 -0.66 16.35 -18.03
CA PHE A 306 -0.67 17.00 -16.71
C PHE A 306 -1.66 16.30 -15.78
N ASP A 307 -2.87 16.06 -16.29
CA ASP A 307 -3.97 15.39 -15.60
C ASP A 307 -4.93 14.78 -16.64
N ILE A 308 -5.14 13.46 -16.58
CA ILE A 308 -6.01 12.75 -17.52
C ILE A 308 -7.47 13.20 -17.42
N ASP A 309 -7.91 13.67 -16.25
CA ASP A 309 -9.29 14.15 -16.03
C ASP A 309 -9.56 15.46 -16.79
N TRP A 310 -8.52 16.11 -17.33
CA TRP A 310 -8.67 17.33 -18.12
C TRP A 310 -9.00 17.06 -19.59
N GLY A 311 -9.05 15.79 -19.99
CA GLY A 311 -9.38 15.37 -21.35
C GLY A 311 -8.16 15.17 -22.25
N VAL A 312 -8.44 14.82 -23.51
CA VAL A 312 -7.41 14.38 -24.47
C VAL A 312 -6.71 15.57 -25.13
N GLY A 313 -5.39 15.48 -25.26
CA GLY A 313 -4.56 16.36 -26.09
C GLY A 313 -3.67 17.29 -25.28
N GLY A 314 -2.35 17.16 -25.45
CA GLY A 314 -1.36 17.91 -24.66
C GLY A 314 -1.53 19.43 -24.73
N ARG A 315 -2.06 19.98 -25.83
CA ARG A 315 -2.25 21.44 -25.97
C ARG A 315 -3.30 21.97 -25.01
N ALA A 316 -4.48 21.35 -25.00
CA ALA A 316 -5.56 21.73 -24.11
C ALA A 316 -5.15 21.57 -22.63
N GLN A 317 -4.37 20.52 -22.31
CA GLN A 317 -3.85 20.32 -20.96
C GLN A 317 -2.85 21.42 -20.56
N LEU A 318 -1.93 21.81 -21.44
CA LEU A 318 -0.98 22.89 -21.16
C LEU A 318 -1.68 24.25 -21.02
N GLU A 319 -2.64 24.56 -21.90
CA GLU A 319 -3.47 25.77 -21.82
C GLU A 319 -4.22 25.84 -20.48
N ARG A 320 -4.83 24.72 -20.06
CA ARG A 320 -5.54 24.63 -18.79
C ARG A 320 -4.60 24.77 -17.59
N HIS A 321 -3.44 24.10 -17.61
CA HIS A 321 -2.42 24.20 -16.56
C HIS A 321 -1.96 25.65 -16.36
N LEU A 322 -1.67 26.35 -17.46
CA LEU A 322 -1.20 27.73 -17.41
C LEU A 322 -2.26 28.70 -16.87
N ALA A 323 -3.53 28.42 -17.11
CA ALA A 323 -4.68 29.18 -16.63
C ALA A 323 -5.08 28.84 -15.17
N ASP A 324 -4.55 27.76 -14.59
CA ASP A 324 -4.91 27.33 -13.24
C ASP A 324 -4.38 28.32 -12.18
N PRO A 325 -5.27 28.97 -11.39
CA PRO A 325 -4.85 29.88 -10.33
C PRO A 325 -4.12 29.18 -9.17
N GLU A 326 -4.33 27.88 -8.99
CA GLU A 326 -3.70 27.05 -7.95
C GLU A 326 -2.37 26.42 -8.41
N ARG A 327 -1.96 26.62 -9.67
CA ARG A 327 -0.65 26.17 -10.17
C ARG A 327 0.48 26.67 -9.27
N LEU A 328 1.47 25.80 -9.05
CA LEU A 328 2.71 26.14 -8.36
C LEU A 328 3.41 27.33 -9.03
N LYS A 329 3.51 28.46 -8.32
CA LYS A 329 4.18 29.67 -8.80
C LYS A 329 5.63 29.65 -8.33
N SER A 330 6.51 29.00 -9.11
CA SER A 330 7.95 29.02 -8.86
C SER A 330 8.63 30.13 -9.65
N PRO A 331 9.59 30.88 -9.05
CA PRO A 331 10.44 31.82 -9.79
C PRO A 331 11.22 31.18 -10.95
N VAL A 332 11.39 29.85 -10.95
CA VAL A 332 12.07 29.12 -12.04
C VAL A 332 11.14 28.89 -13.24
N LEU A 333 9.83 28.81 -13.01
CA LEU A 333 8.86 28.52 -14.06
C LEU A 333 8.42 29.79 -14.80
N GLU A 334 8.26 30.90 -14.07
CA GLU A 334 7.83 32.23 -14.57
C GLU A 334 6.61 32.23 -15.53
N GLY A 335 5.81 31.16 -15.55
CA GLY A 335 4.73 31.02 -16.53
C GLY A 335 5.18 30.65 -17.95
N CYS A 336 6.47 30.35 -18.18
CA CYS A 336 6.98 29.94 -19.47
C CYS A 336 6.46 28.55 -19.87
N PRO A 337 5.71 28.40 -20.98
CA PRO A 337 5.11 27.11 -21.35
C PRO A 337 6.12 25.98 -21.58
N GLY A 338 7.28 26.26 -22.17
CA GLY A 338 8.33 25.25 -22.31
C GLY A 338 8.90 24.77 -20.97
N MET A 339 9.06 25.68 -20.01
CA MET A 339 9.49 25.34 -18.65
C MET A 339 8.45 24.48 -17.92
N GLU A 340 7.16 24.69 -18.16
CA GLU A 340 6.11 23.83 -17.62
C GLU A 340 6.19 22.40 -18.17
N VAL A 341 6.43 22.25 -19.47
CA VAL A 341 6.66 20.92 -20.07
C VAL A 341 7.90 20.27 -19.45
N MET A 342 9.01 21.00 -19.32
CA MET A 342 10.21 20.47 -18.64
C MET A 342 9.90 20.03 -17.21
N PHE A 343 9.11 20.81 -16.48
CA PHE A 343 8.72 20.50 -15.10
C PHE A 343 7.90 19.21 -14.99
N THR A 344 7.10 18.88 -15.99
CA THR A 344 6.45 17.56 -16.05
C THR A 344 7.48 16.43 -16.14
N CYS A 345 8.53 16.59 -16.94
CA CYS A 345 9.60 15.59 -17.06
C CYS A 345 10.35 15.44 -15.73
N THR A 346 10.81 16.55 -15.15
CA THR A 346 11.63 16.58 -13.92
C THR A 346 10.82 16.37 -12.64
N GLY A 347 9.49 16.43 -12.69
CA GLY A 347 8.61 16.10 -11.57
C GLY A 347 8.11 14.64 -11.61
N ARG A 348 7.57 14.20 -12.76
CA ARG A 348 6.86 12.91 -12.85
C ARG A 348 7.80 11.71 -13.01
N MET A 349 8.91 11.84 -13.74
CA MET A 349 9.86 10.72 -13.90
C MET A 349 10.56 10.36 -12.58
N PRO A 350 11.05 11.32 -11.76
CA PRO A 350 11.57 11.00 -10.44
C PRO A 350 10.50 10.41 -9.51
N GLN A 351 9.24 10.87 -9.61
CA GLN A 351 8.13 10.29 -8.84
C GLN A 351 7.89 8.82 -9.18
N ALA A 352 7.88 8.48 -10.47
CA ALA A 352 7.75 7.10 -10.95
C ALA A 352 8.95 6.23 -10.50
N LEU A 353 10.17 6.74 -10.62
CA LEU A 353 11.36 6.04 -10.17
C LEU A 353 11.36 5.84 -8.64
N ALA A 354 10.92 6.84 -7.87
CA ALA A 354 10.80 6.72 -6.43
C ALA A 354 9.84 5.60 -6.02
N ALA A 355 8.70 5.48 -6.72
CA ALA A 355 7.75 4.39 -6.52
C ALA A 355 8.40 3.02 -6.74
N ARG A 356 9.20 2.89 -7.82
CA ARG A 356 9.93 1.66 -8.16
C ARG A 356 11.00 1.31 -7.12
N LEU A 357 11.78 2.29 -6.68
CA LEU A 357 12.86 2.08 -5.70
C LEU A 357 12.30 1.67 -4.33
N ASN A 358 11.20 2.29 -3.88
CA ASN A 358 10.53 1.89 -2.64
C ASN A 358 9.95 0.47 -2.73
N ALA A 359 9.38 0.13 -3.90
CA ALA A 359 8.91 -1.21 -4.16
C ALA A 359 10.04 -2.25 -4.02
N GLN A 360 11.21 -1.97 -4.59
CA GLN A 360 12.38 -2.83 -4.45
C GLN A 360 12.89 -2.93 -3.00
N GLU A 361 12.96 -1.81 -2.28
CA GLU A 361 13.46 -1.76 -0.90
C GLU A 361 12.66 -2.65 0.05
N PHE A 362 11.34 -2.72 -0.14
CA PHE A 362 10.45 -3.51 0.71
C PHE A 362 9.96 -4.83 0.10
N GLN A 363 10.43 -5.20 -1.11
CA GLN A 363 9.87 -6.31 -1.89
C GLN A 363 8.34 -6.20 -1.95
N SER A 364 7.87 -5.03 -2.40
CA SER A 364 6.46 -4.66 -2.44
C SER A 364 6.07 -4.23 -3.86
N THR A 365 4.76 -4.15 -4.09
CA THR A 365 4.20 -3.72 -5.37
C THR A 365 3.72 -2.25 -5.29
N PRO A 366 4.11 -1.36 -6.21
CA PRO A 366 3.59 0.01 -6.22
C PRO A 366 2.07 0.04 -6.34
N TYR A 367 1.40 0.62 -5.35
CA TYR A 367 -0.01 0.97 -5.43
C TYR A 367 -0.13 2.41 -5.93
N ILE A 368 -0.48 2.55 -7.20
CA ILE A 368 -0.71 3.83 -7.86
C ILE A 368 -2.18 3.86 -8.29
N ASN A 369 -2.95 4.76 -7.69
CA ASN A 369 -4.37 4.95 -8.00
C ASN A 369 -4.65 6.23 -8.81
N ALA A 370 -3.67 7.12 -8.91
CA ALA A 370 -3.73 8.26 -9.82
C ALA A 370 -3.36 7.80 -11.24
N GLU A 371 -4.32 7.82 -12.16
CA GLU A 371 -4.15 7.31 -13.53
C GLU A 371 -3.05 8.04 -14.31
N THR A 372 -2.92 9.36 -14.14
CA THR A 372 -1.80 10.12 -14.72
C THR A 372 -0.46 9.57 -14.23
N SER A 373 -0.31 9.36 -12.92
CA SER A 373 0.94 8.84 -12.35
C SER A 373 1.22 7.39 -12.77
N TRP A 374 0.16 6.60 -13.00
CA TRP A 374 0.27 5.25 -13.56
C TRP A 374 0.88 5.27 -14.97
N LEU A 375 0.41 6.18 -15.84
CA LEU A 375 0.97 6.31 -17.20
C LEU A 375 2.47 6.65 -17.16
N TYR A 376 2.87 7.62 -16.34
CA TYR A 376 4.29 7.95 -16.17
C TYR A 376 5.11 6.78 -15.63
N TYR A 377 4.55 5.98 -14.73
CA TYR A 377 5.20 4.76 -14.24
C TYR A 377 5.37 3.71 -15.35
N THR A 378 4.36 3.49 -16.19
CA THR A 378 4.48 2.57 -17.33
C THR A 378 5.51 3.05 -18.36
N TRP A 379 5.56 4.36 -18.64
CA TRP A 379 6.58 4.91 -19.53
C TRP A 379 7.98 4.80 -18.95
N LEU A 380 8.15 4.97 -17.64
CA LEU A 380 9.43 4.74 -16.96
C LEU A 380 9.90 3.29 -17.20
N MET A 381 9.02 2.30 -17.02
CA MET A 381 9.35 0.90 -17.30
C MET A 381 9.68 0.64 -18.77
N GLU A 382 8.98 1.28 -19.70
CA GLU A 382 9.30 1.19 -21.15
C GLU A 382 10.67 1.80 -21.48
N TYR A 383 11.05 2.90 -20.83
CA TYR A 383 12.39 3.47 -21.00
C TYR A 383 13.47 2.59 -20.34
N GLU A 384 13.10 1.83 -19.31
CA GLU A 384 13.96 0.89 -18.60
C GLU A 384 14.05 -0.50 -19.26
N SER A 385 13.20 -0.80 -20.26
CA SER A 385 13.01 -2.16 -20.81
C SER A 385 14.22 -2.73 -21.58
N LEU A 386 15.40 -2.11 -21.46
CA LEU A 386 16.68 -2.69 -21.85
C LEU A 386 17.37 -3.45 -20.70
N ASP A 387 16.97 -3.26 -19.43
CA ASP A 387 17.61 -3.91 -18.26
C ASP A 387 16.65 -4.40 -17.14
N PHE A 388 15.36 -4.05 -17.17
CA PHE A 388 14.44 -4.41 -16.07
C PHE A 388 13.96 -5.87 -16.14
N LYS A 389 14.60 -6.75 -15.34
CA LYS A 389 14.15 -8.13 -15.12
C LYS A 389 13.15 -8.18 -13.96
N VAL A 390 11.86 -8.29 -14.28
CA VAL A 390 10.82 -8.62 -13.30
C VAL A 390 10.60 -10.13 -13.35
N ASP A 391 10.58 -10.79 -12.19
CA ASP A 391 10.13 -12.18 -12.14
C ASP A 391 8.62 -12.28 -12.39
N ASN A 392 8.14 -13.48 -12.75
CA ASN A 392 6.74 -13.67 -13.14
C ASN A 392 5.74 -13.44 -11.98
N ASP A 393 6.16 -13.67 -10.73
CA ASP A 393 5.28 -13.54 -9.57
C ASP A 393 5.09 -12.06 -9.19
N SER A 394 6.19 -11.30 -9.15
CA SER A 394 6.19 -9.85 -9.00
C SER A 394 5.38 -9.16 -10.11
N LEU A 395 5.48 -9.65 -11.35
CA LEU A 395 4.67 -9.13 -12.46
C LEU A 395 3.18 -9.43 -12.25
N LYS A 396 2.83 -10.64 -11.80
CA LYS A 396 1.44 -11.00 -11.45
C LYS A 396 0.90 -10.09 -10.36
N GLU A 397 1.65 -9.85 -9.29
CA GLU A 397 1.24 -8.94 -8.22
C GLU A 397 1.01 -7.53 -8.72
N PHE A 398 1.88 -7.03 -9.60
CA PHE A 398 1.73 -5.71 -10.21
C PHE A 398 0.46 -5.58 -11.04
N HIS A 399 0.14 -6.58 -11.87
CA HIS A 399 -1.14 -6.65 -12.59
C HIS A 399 -2.34 -6.69 -11.63
N MET A 400 -2.25 -7.45 -10.53
CA MET A 400 -3.32 -7.53 -9.53
C MET A 400 -3.53 -6.21 -8.77
N VAL A 401 -2.47 -5.56 -8.29
CA VAL A 401 -2.56 -4.29 -7.56
C VAL A 401 -3.13 -3.19 -8.45
N ASN A 402 -2.70 -3.11 -9.71
CA ASN A 402 -3.27 -2.18 -10.67
C ASN A 402 -4.76 -2.48 -10.97
N ALA A 403 -5.13 -3.74 -11.16
CA ALA A 403 -6.52 -4.12 -11.38
C ALA A 403 -7.40 -3.71 -10.19
N LEU A 404 -6.92 -3.92 -8.95
CA LEU A 404 -7.64 -3.58 -7.73
C LEU A 404 -7.66 -2.06 -7.45
N SER A 405 -6.62 -1.32 -7.84
CA SER A 405 -6.62 0.15 -7.76
C SER A 405 -7.62 0.77 -8.74
N LYS A 406 -7.73 0.22 -9.96
CA LYS A 406 -8.71 0.64 -10.98
C LYS A 406 -10.13 0.17 -10.68
N GLY A 407 -10.29 -1.03 -10.12
CA GLY A 407 -11.58 -1.63 -9.77
C GLY A 407 -12.41 -0.84 -8.74
N MET A 408 -11.90 0.29 -8.26
CA MET A 408 -12.64 1.24 -7.44
C MET A 408 -13.36 2.33 -8.26
N GLN A 409 -13.07 2.48 -9.55
CA GLN A 409 -13.61 3.53 -10.43
C GLN A 409 -14.32 2.94 -11.67
N GLY A 410 -15.50 3.46 -12.04
CA GLY A 410 -16.19 3.12 -13.31
C GLY A 410 -16.74 1.69 -13.43
N GLY A 411 -18.04 1.46 -13.18
CA GLY A 411 -18.68 0.14 -13.35
C GLY A 411 -18.30 -0.92 -12.30
N PHE A 412 -17.16 -0.74 -11.61
CA PHE A 412 -16.55 -1.69 -10.67
C PHE A 412 -16.90 -1.44 -9.19
N SER A 413 -17.89 -0.59 -8.93
CA SER A 413 -18.26 -0.02 -7.61
C SER A 413 -18.40 -0.99 -6.42
N TRP A 414 -18.59 -2.29 -6.66
CA TRP A 414 -18.78 -3.26 -5.58
C TRP A 414 -17.45 -3.70 -4.94
N LEU A 415 -16.32 -3.71 -5.67
CA LEU A 415 -15.00 -4.06 -5.12
C LEU A 415 -14.55 -3.02 -4.06
N GLY A 416 -14.97 -1.76 -4.22
CA GLY A 416 -14.73 -0.66 -3.28
C GLY A 416 -15.73 -0.54 -2.13
N ASP A 417 -16.82 -1.35 -2.07
CA ASP A 417 -17.88 -1.22 -1.05
C ASP A 417 -17.73 -2.24 0.11
N ILE A 418 -16.64 -3.01 0.12
CA ILE A 418 -16.34 -3.94 1.22
C ILE A 418 -15.91 -3.12 2.43
N THR A 419 -16.67 -3.26 3.53
CA THR A 419 -16.34 -2.54 4.76
C THR A 419 -15.02 -3.03 5.34
N LEU A 420 -14.25 -2.12 5.93
CA LEU A 420 -13.03 -2.44 6.67
C LEU A 420 -13.23 -3.54 7.71
N SER A 421 -14.39 -3.54 8.40
CA SER A 421 -14.75 -4.60 9.36
C SER A 421 -14.83 -6.01 8.73
N ASN A 422 -15.19 -6.11 7.45
CA ASN A 422 -15.23 -7.38 6.75
C ASN A 422 -13.84 -7.82 6.31
N ILE A 423 -12.96 -6.89 5.94
CA ILE A 423 -11.55 -7.19 5.68
C ILE A 423 -10.90 -7.75 6.95
N VAL A 424 -11.11 -7.10 8.10
CA VAL A 424 -10.63 -7.60 9.41
C VAL A 424 -11.18 -9.01 9.71
N LYS A 425 -12.45 -9.30 9.40
CA LYS A 425 -13.02 -10.65 9.56
C LYS A 425 -12.41 -11.67 8.59
N ILE A 426 -12.20 -11.31 7.33
CA ILE A 426 -11.54 -12.17 6.33
C ILE A 426 -10.15 -12.57 6.83
N ARG A 427 -9.40 -11.60 7.38
CA ARG A 427 -8.07 -11.80 7.97
C ARG A 427 -8.09 -12.74 9.17
N ARG A 428 -8.89 -12.42 10.19
CA ARG A 428 -8.98 -13.21 11.43
C ARG A 428 -9.46 -14.64 11.20
N ASN A 429 -10.28 -14.85 10.17
CA ASN A 429 -10.78 -16.17 9.82
C ASN A 429 -9.84 -16.96 8.88
N GLY A 430 -8.69 -16.40 8.48
CA GLY A 430 -7.73 -17.07 7.60
C GLY A 430 -8.25 -17.27 6.17
N LEU A 431 -9.15 -16.41 5.69
CA LEU A 431 -9.83 -16.56 4.40
C LEU A 431 -9.10 -15.89 3.22
N MET A 432 -7.95 -15.26 3.47
CA MET A 432 -7.16 -14.57 2.44
C MET A 432 -6.75 -15.48 1.26
N PRO A 433 -6.31 -16.73 1.46
CA PRO A 433 -5.99 -17.62 0.34
C PRO A 433 -7.19 -17.86 -0.59
N GLU A 434 -8.39 -18.09 -0.02
CA GLU A 434 -9.62 -18.27 -0.80
C GLU A 434 -9.96 -17.01 -1.61
N VAL A 435 -9.82 -15.83 -1.01
CA VAL A 435 -10.04 -14.55 -1.71
C VAL A 435 -9.04 -14.39 -2.86
N ARG A 436 -7.75 -14.66 -2.64
CA ARG A 436 -6.71 -14.56 -3.67
C ARG A 436 -6.94 -15.52 -4.83
N ASP A 437 -7.36 -16.74 -4.55
CA ASP A 437 -7.68 -17.73 -5.58
C ASP A 437 -8.86 -17.27 -6.44
N ILE A 438 -9.89 -16.68 -5.82
CA ILE A 438 -11.00 -16.08 -6.56
C ILE A 438 -10.49 -14.96 -7.44
N LEU A 439 -9.78 -13.97 -6.89
CA LEU A 439 -9.37 -12.77 -7.61
C LEU A 439 -8.37 -13.05 -8.74
N SER A 440 -7.37 -13.91 -8.48
CA SER A 440 -6.23 -14.12 -9.39
C SER A 440 -6.41 -15.24 -10.41
N SER A 441 -7.57 -15.91 -10.43
CA SER A 441 -7.84 -17.03 -11.32
C SER A 441 -7.65 -16.66 -12.79
N GLY A 442 -6.77 -17.37 -13.49
CA GLY A 442 -6.58 -17.16 -14.93
C GLY A 442 -5.77 -15.91 -15.31
N ILE A 443 -5.14 -15.21 -14.35
CA ILE A 443 -4.36 -13.98 -14.61
C ILE A 443 -2.98 -14.31 -15.19
N SER A 444 -2.34 -15.38 -14.74
CA SER A 444 -1.02 -15.78 -15.25
C SER A 444 -1.06 -16.08 -16.75
N GLU A 445 -2.15 -16.64 -17.27
CA GLU A 445 -2.37 -16.90 -18.68
C GLU A 445 -2.49 -15.60 -19.49
N VAL A 446 -3.18 -14.59 -18.94
CA VAL A 446 -3.28 -13.26 -19.56
C VAL A 446 -1.90 -12.62 -19.65
N ILE A 447 -1.15 -12.61 -18.55
CA ILE A 447 0.20 -12.04 -18.49
C ILE A 447 1.15 -12.75 -19.46
N ASN A 448 1.14 -14.07 -19.51
CA ASN A 448 1.99 -14.84 -20.43
C ASN A 448 1.68 -14.55 -21.90
N SER A 449 0.43 -14.19 -22.22
CA SER A 449 0.03 -13.82 -23.59
C SER A 449 0.38 -12.38 -23.95
N SER A 450 0.29 -11.46 -23.00
CA SER A 450 0.55 -10.04 -23.19
C SER A 450 1.01 -9.38 -21.88
N PRO A 451 2.32 -9.42 -21.57
CA PRO A 451 2.86 -8.96 -20.28
C PRO A 451 2.58 -7.49 -19.95
N ASN A 452 2.35 -6.66 -20.97
CA ASN A 452 2.13 -5.22 -20.84
C ASN A 452 0.64 -4.82 -20.94
N ASP A 453 -0.28 -5.79 -21.15
CA ASP A 453 -1.71 -5.49 -21.26
C ASP A 453 -2.42 -5.52 -19.90
N TYR A 454 -2.22 -4.44 -19.15
CA TYR A 454 -2.85 -4.23 -17.84
C TYR A 454 -4.38 -4.12 -17.91
N ASN A 455 -4.94 -3.78 -19.07
CA ASN A 455 -6.39 -3.68 -19.24
C ASN A 455 -7.02 -5.08 -19.33
N ALA A 456 -6.40 -6.00 -20.07
CA ALA A 456 -6.83 -7.39 -20.13
C ALA A 456 -6.80 -8.06 -18.74
N SER A 457 -5.72 -7.87 -17.98
CA SER A 457 -5.63 -8.39 -16.61
C SER A 457 -6.68 -7.78 -15.69
N SER A 458 -6.92 -6.46 -15.80
CA SER A 458 -7.98 -5.80 -15.01
C SER A 458 -9.35 -6.39 -15.32
N GLN A 459 -9.70 -6.53 -16.60
CA GLN A 459 -10.97 -7.14 -17.02
C GLN A 459 -11.10 -8.58 -16.52
N LYS A 460 -10.01 -9.34 -16.50
CA LYS A 460 -10.02 -10.71 -15.99
C LYS A 460 -10.31 -10.77 -14.49
N VAL A 461 -9.74 -9.87 -13.69
CA VAL A 461 -10.06 -9.77 -12.25
C VAL A 461 -11.55 -9.47 -12.07
N ILE A 462 -12.11 -8.56 -12.87
CA ILE A 462 -13.54 -8.22 -12.84
C ILE A 462 -14.40 -9.44 -13.14
N ASP A 463 -14.12 -10.15 -14.23
CA ASP A 463 -14.86 -11.36 -14.64
C ASP A 463 -14.84 -12.43 -13.53
N ASN A 464 -13.72 -12.56 -12.84
CA ASN A 464 -13.57 -13.50 -11.73
C ASN A 464 -14.51 -13.15 -10.58
N VAL A 465 -14.62 -11.86 -10.25
CA VAL A 465 -15.46 -11.50 -9.13
C VAL A 465 -16.94 -11.43 -9.49
N ASP A 466 -17.29 -11.02 -10.71
CA ASP A 466 -18.66 -11.16 -11.22
C ASP A 466 -19.12 -12.61 -11.16
N ARG A 467 -18.23 -13.56 -11.49
CA ARG A 467 -18.50 -15.00 -11.31
C ARG A 467 -18.75 -15.35 -9.85
N ALA A 468 -17.92 -14.86 -8.92
CA ALA A 468 -18.11 -15.10 -7.48
C ALA A 468 -19.42 -14.48 -6.96
N PHE A 469 -19.79 -13.30 -7.46
CA PHE A 469 -21.04 -12.62 -7.13
C PHE A 469 -22.25 -13.39 -7.66
N ILE A 470 -22.20 -13.89 -8.90
CA ILE A 470 -23.25 -14.75 -9.45
C ILE A 470 -23.40 -16.03 -8.61
N GLN A 471 -22.28 -16.63 -8.16
CA GLN A 471 -22.32 -17.78 -7.26
C GLN A 471 -22.97 -17.42 -5.91
N HIS A 472 -22.67 -16.23 -5.37
CA HIS A 472 -23.30 -15.69 -4.17
C HIS A 472 -24.81 -15.56 -4.33
N GLN A 473 -25.26 -14.89 -5.40
CA GLN A 473 -26.68 -14.72 -5.70
C GLN A 473 -27.38 -16.07 -5.85
N ARG A 474 -26.78 -17.02 -6.58
CA ARG A 474 -27.32 -18.39 -6.72
C ARG A 474 -27.44 -19.11 -5.39
N PHE A 475 -26.48 -18.94 -4.47
CA PHE A 475 -26.57 -19.52 -3.13
C PHE A 475 -27.73 -18.90 -2.34
N ILE A 476 -27.84 -17.57 -2.31
CA ILE A 476 -28.91 -16.86 -1.62
C ILE A 476 -30.28 -17.23 -2.21
N GLU A 477 -30.40 -17.29 -3.53
CA GLU A 477 -31.60 -17.76 -4.22
C GLU A 477 -31.93 -19.21 -3.88
N LYS A 478 -30.95 -20.11 -3.82
CA LYS A 478 -31.17 -21.51 -3.44
C LYS A 478 -31.72 -21.59 -2.03
N ILE A 479 -31.16 -20.85 -1.08
CA ILE A 479 -31.67 -20.77 0.30
C ILE A 479 -33.08 -20.16 0.35
N LYS A 480 -33.39 -19.14 -0.48
CA LYS A 480 -34.73 -18.57 -0.63
C LYS A 480 -35.71 -19.50 -1.36
N LYS A 481 -35.25 -20.37 -2.27
CA LYS A 481 -36.08 -21.28 -3.06
C LYS A 481 -36.22 -22.66 -2.42
N GLU A 482 -35.42 -23.00 -1.40
CA GLU A 482 -35.61 -24.18 -0.56
C GLU A 482 -36.98 -24.05 0.16
N LYS A 483 -38.05 -24.48 -0.50
CA LYS A 483 -39.42 -24.41 0.01
C LYS A 483 -39.57 -25.33 1.22
N LEU A 484 -40.22 -24.86 2.28
CA LEU A 484 -40.70 -25.73 3.36
C LEU A 484 -42.14 -26.10 2.99
N ARG A 485 -42.38 -27.35 2.57
CA ARG A 485 -43.73 -27.86 2.32
C ARG A 485 -44.29 -28.42 3.62
N ILE A 486 -45.36 -27.83 4.12
CA ILE A 486 -46.11 -28.32 5.28
C ILE A 486 -47.53 -28.61 4.78
N LEU A 487 -48.01 -29.84 4.91
CA LEU A 487 -49.39 -30.22 4.55
C LEU A 487 -49.80 -29.88 3.09
N GLY A 488 -48.88 -30.00 2.13
CA GLY A 488 -49.15 -29.63 0.73
C GLY A 488 -49.23 -28.12 0.48
N MET A 489 -49.09 -27.29 1.52
CA MET A 489 -49.02 -25.83 1.44
C MET A 489 -47.55 -25.38 1.41
N GLU A 490 -47.26 -24.44 0.50
CA GLU A 490 -45.93 -23.83 0.40
C GLU A 490 -45.79 -22.75 1.48
N VAL A 491 -44.88 -22.94 2.43
CA VAL A 491 -44.56 -21.91 3.42
C VAL A 491 -43.47 -21.02 2.85
N ALA A 492 -43.77 -19.73 2.72
CA ALA A 492 -42.80 -18.73 2.27
C ALA A 492 -41.58 -18.72 3.21
N PRO A 493 -40.34 -18.84 2.68
CA PRO A 493 -39.15 -18.74 3.50
C PRO A 493 -38.95 -17.29 3.94
N PHE A 494 -39.18 -17.01 5.21
CA PHE A 494 -38.82 -15.74 5.85
C PHE A 494 -37.30 -15.69 6.04
N ILE A 495 -36.57 -15.27 5.01
CA ILE A 495 -35.18 -14.84 5.11
C ILE A 495 -35.07 -13.48 4.44
N VAL A 496 -35.54 -12.45 5.15
CA VAL A 496 -35.20 -11.05 4.87
C VAL A 496 -35.05 -10.33 6.22
N ASN A 497 -33.84 -9.84 6.49
CA ASN A 497 -33.48 -8.84 7.51
C ASN A 497 -34.07 -8.99 8.93
N GLY A 498 -33.77 -10.09 9.62
CA GLY A 498 -33.76 -10.09 11.10
C GLY A 498 -35.11 -10.06 11.83
N ALA A 499 -36.25 -10.22 11.17
CA ALA A 499 -37.56 -10.24 11.84
C ALA A 499 -38.09 -11.68 12.09
N PHE A 500 -37.94 -12.19 13.31
CA PHE A 500 -38.52 -13.46 13.79
C PHE A 500 -39.98 -13.31 14.26
N GLY A 501 -40.87 -12.80 13.40
CA GLY A 501 -42.21 -12.38 13.84
C GLY A 501 -43.28 -13.47 13.92
N ILE A 502 -43.45 -14.29 12.87
CA ILE A 502 -44.75 -14.99 12.66
C ILE A 502 -44.68 -16.51 12.91
N ALA A 503 -43.57 -17.19 12.58
CA ALA A 503 -43.45 -18.65 12.79
C ALA A 503 -43.23 -19.03 14.27
N SER A 504 -42.51 -18.19 15.03
CA SER A 504 -42.26 -18.35 16.47
C SER A 504 -43.57 -18.39 17.28
N ALA A 505 -44.55 -17.60 16.86
CA ALA A 505 -45.87 -17.50 17.49
C ALA A 505 -46.75 -18.74 17.25
N LEU A 506 -46.51 -19.49 16.16
CA LEU A 506 -47.20 -20.75 15.86
C LEU A 506 -46.51 -21.96 16.53
N ILE A 507 -45.19 -21.96 16.66
CA ILE A 507 -44.41 -23.08 17.22
C ILE A 507 -44.60 -23.24 18.74
N ASN A 508 -45.04 -22.20 19.46
CA ASN A 508 -45.20 -22.20 20.92
C ASN A 508 -46.64 -22.45 21.41
N LYS A 509 -47.55 -22.96 20.58
CA LYS A 509 -48.91 -23.32 21.01
C LYS A 509 -49.02 -24.78 21.46
N PRO A 510 -49.53 -25.08 22.68
CA PRO A 510 -49.73 -26.46 23.17
C PRO A 510 -50.64 -27.31 22.28
N GLU A 511 -51.63 -26.69 21.63
CA GLU A 511 -52.61 -27.34 20.75
C GLU A 511 -51.98 -28.00 19.51
N LEU A 512 -50.88 -27.42 19.01
CA LEU A 512 -50.14 -27.92 17.84
C LEU A 512 -49.24 -29.12 18.18
N ALA A 513 -48.85 -29.29 19.45
CA ALA A 513 -48.04 -30.43 19.90
C ALA A 513 -48.79 -31.76 19.82
N VAL A 514 -50.12 -31.76 19.99
CA VAL A 514 -50.97 -32.95 19.84
C VAL A 514 -51.13 -33.33 18.36
N ALA A 515 -51.26 -32.35 17.46
CA ALA A 515 -51.31 -32.57 16.02
C ALA A 515 -49.99 -33.11 15.45
N SER A 516 -48.84 -32.75 16.04
CA SER A 516 -47.50 -33.21 15.65
C SER A 516 -47.32 -34.73 15.71
N VAL A 517 -47.92 -35.41 16.68
CA VAL A 517 -47.82 -36.88 16.83
C VAL A 517 -48.63 -37.58 15.74
N ALA A 518 -49.80 -37.04 15.38
CA ALA A 518 -50.64 -37.57 14.30
C ALA A 518 -49.99 -37.39 12.91
N LEU A 519 -49.26 -36.28 12.69
CA LEU A 519 -48.54 -36.01 11.43
C LEU A 519 -47.38 -36.99 11.19
N GLY A 520 -46.64 -37.34 12.24
CA GLY A 520 -45.52 -38.29 12.14
C GLY A 520 -45.98 -39.70 11.69
N ASN A 521 -47.14 -40.14 12.15
CA ASN A 521 -47.72 -41.45 11.78
C ASN A 521 -48.22 -41.52 10.33
N LEU A 522 -48.45 -40.37 9.69
CA LEU A 522 -48.88 -40.24 8.28
C LEU A 522 -47.70 -40.00 7.32
N GLY A 523 -46.46 -40.06 7.80
CA GLY A 523 -45.26 -39.78 6.99
C GLY A 523 -45.08 -38.30 6.62
N LEU A 524 -45.74 -37.39 7.33
CA LEU A 524 -45.68 -35.94 7.10
C LEU A 524 -44.71 -35.25 8.08
N PRO A 525 -44.10 -34.11 7.72
CA PRO A 525 -43.14 -33.41 8.58
C PRO A 525 -43.78 -32.96 9.90
N THR A 526 -43.16 -33.32 11.03
CA THR A 526 -43.59 -32.90 12.37
C THR A 526 -43.16 -31.46 12.70
N LEU A 527 -43.72 -30.87 13.76
CA LEU A 527 -43.25 -29.57 14.30
C LEU A 527 -41.75 -29.60 14.65
N LYS A 528 -41.24 -30.74 15.11
CA LYS A 528 -39.82 -30.96 15.39
C LYS A 528 -39.00 -30.91 14.09
N ASP A 529 -39.49 -31.51 13.01
CA ASP A 529 -38.81 -31.50 11.70
C ASP A 529 -38.78 -30.10 11.09
N ILE A 530 -39.88 -29.34 11.23
CA ILE A 530 -39.98 -27.95 10.80
C ILE A 530 -38.98 -27.08 11.58
N LYS A 531 -38.96 -27.18 12.91
CA LYS A 531 -38.02 -26.46 13.78
C LYS A 531 -36.56 -26.81 13.46
N THR A 532 -36.29 -28.09 13.19
CA THR A 532 -34.96 -28.58 12.81
C THR A 532 -34.56 -28.04 11.45
N SER A 533 -35.46 -28.02 10.47
CA SER A 533 -35.22 -27.46 9.13
C SER A 533 -34.92 -25.96 9.19
N PHE A 534 -35.69 -25.18 9.97
CA PHE A 534 -35.39 -23.76 10.21
C PHE A 534 -34.03 -23.55 10.88
N LYS A 535 -33.71 -24.33 11.91
CA LYS A 535 -32.40 -24.26 12.59
C LYS A 535 -31.27 -24.58 11.61
N ASN A 536 -31.40 -25.63 10.82
CA ASN A 536 -30.40 -26.04 9.83
C ASN A 536 -30.19 -24.98 8.74
N ARG A 537 -31.27 -24.34 8.25
CA ARG A 537 -31.18 -23.23 7.28
C ARG A 537 -30.48 -22.01 7.87
N LYS A 538 -30.81 -21.64 9.10
CA LYS A 538 -30.16 -20.55 9.81
C LYS A 538 -28.66 -20.82 9.95
N VAL A 539 -28.29 -22.02 10.40
CA VAL A 539 -26.88 -22.43 10.52
C VAL A 539 -26.18 -22.41 9.16
N LYS A 540 -26.81 -22.92 8.09
CA LYS A 540 -26.25 -22.91 6.73
C LYS A 540 -26.02 -21.50 6.21
N LEU A 541 -26.95 -20.58 6.44
CA LEU A 541 -26.81 -19.16 6.07
C LEU A 541 -25.74 -18.45 6.92
N GLU A 542 -25.72 -18.68 8.24
CA GLU A 542 -24.71 -18.11 9.14
C GLU A 542 -23.31 -18.61 8.79
N ASN A 543 -23.16 -19.90 8.48
CA ASN A 543 -21.89 -20.46 8.01
C ASN A 543 -21.48 -19.86 6.67
N TYR A 544 -22.42 -19.69 5.74
CA TYR A 544 -22.12 -19.06 4.44
C TYR A 544 -21.72 -17.59 4.59
N LYS A 545 -22.38 -16.82 5.45
CA LYS A 545 -22.01 -15.42 5.73
C LYS A 545 -20.61 -15.27 6.34
N ARG A 546 -20.00 -16.36 6.82
CA ARG A 546 -18.64 -16.40 7.33
C ARG A 546 -17.61 -16.83 6.28
N THR A 547 -18.01 -17.27 5.08
CA THR A 547 -17.07 -17.59 4.00
C THR A 547 -16.51 -16.32 3.36
N ALA A 548 -15.43 -16.45 2.57
CA ALA A 548 -14.85 -15.32 1.83
C ALA A 548 -15.92 -14.61 0.98
N THR A 549 -16.64 -15.38 0.15
CA THR A 549 -17.72 -14.87 -0.70
C THR A 549 -18.84 -14.21 0.11
N GLY A 550 -19.25 -14.80 1.25
CA GLY A 550 -20.29 -14.24 2.10
C GLY A 550 -19.91 -12.90 2.75
N LEU A 551 -18.64 -12.75 3.14
CA LEU A 551 -18.11 -11.52 3.72
C LEU A 551 -17.93 -10.42 2.68
N MET A 552 -17.39 -10.76 1.50
CA MET A 552 -17.19 -9.82 0.38
C MET A 552 -18.52 -9.21 -0.08
N PHE A 553 -19.59 -10.00 -0.18
CA PHE A 553 -20.88 -9.54 -0.71
C PHE A 553 -21.94 -9.27 0.35
N SER A 554 -21.58 -9.14 1.64
CA SER A 554 -22.54 -9.07 2.76
C SER A 554 -23.53 -7.89 2.73
N LYS A 555 -23.26 -6.83 1.95
CA LYS A 555 -24.16 -5.67 1.75
C LYS A 555 -25.15 -5.84 0.59
N LYS A 556 -25.04 -6.90 -0.21
CA LYS A 556 -25.85 -7.17 -1.41
C LYS A 556 -26.68 -8.44 -1.20
#